data_AF-A0A256XM77-F1
#
_entry.id   AF-A0A256XM77-F1
#
_cell.length_a   1.000
_cell.length_b   1.000
_cell.length_c   1.000
_cell.angle_alpha   90.00
_cell.angle_beta   90.00
_cell.angle_gamma   90.00
#
_symmetry.space_group_name_H-M   'P 1'
#
loop_
_entity.id
_entity.type
_entity.pdbx_description
1 polymer ?
#
loop_
_entity_poly.entity_id
_entity_poly.type
_entity_poly.pdbx_seq_one_letter_code
_entity_poly.pdbx_strand_id
1 'polypeptide(L)'
;MLVTTKSSNSKILAIVIFLALFCTTALYPNVQAENHGVSLRIIEKTGDSEREHVYLLNKYPLEKITVEATGNILTVKQEDVVVMRVILKSSYYRIECNNKTFSKVNDKITFDLETGEQEEITIKIIYEMVTLTVDPIFKNVQVYINNIPRKSLKILKGRKACWAIDKGVVVLGQGFFRTELLAEKTSECITVDDDTIVKIKWVESPYVNTFKYGFLILLFVAIGEFAIILYSRRRKGRPENGKS
;
A
#
# COMPACT_ATOMS: atom_id res chain seq x y z
N MET A 1 98.20 -19.11 -13.91
CA MET A 1 97.76 -17.84 -13.29
C MET A 1 96.64 -17.28 -14.14
N LEU A 2 95.38 -17.52 -13.77
CA LEU A 2 94.20 -17.02 -14.49
C LEU A 2 93.44 -16.16 -13.50
N VAL A 3 93.62 -14.85 -13.61
CA VAL A 3 92.96 -13.84 -12.78
C VAL A 3 91.57 -13.60 -13.37
N THR A 4 90.54 -14.03 -12.65
CA THR A 4 89.14 -13.83 -13.00
C THR A 4 88.65 -12.49 -12.47
N THR A 5 88.60 -11.46 -13.32
CA THR A 5 87.97 -10.17 -13.01
C THR A 5 86.48 -10.21 -13.41
N LYS A 6 85.62 -10.65 -12.50
CA LYS A 6 84.15 -10.60 -12.71
C LYS A 6 83.44 -10.28 -11.40
N SER A 7 83.28 -9.00 -11.04
CA SER A 7 82.53 -8.63 -9.82
C SER A 7 82.06 -7.17 -9.67
N SER A 8 82.30 -6.27 -10.63
CA SER A 8 81.92 -4.86 -10.45
C SER A 8 80.59 -4.49 -11.15
N ASN A 9 80.42 -4.91 -12.42
CA ASN A 9 79.28 -4.45 -13.22
C ASN A 9 77.92 -5.03 -12.78
N SER A 10 77.88 -6.22 -12.17
CA SER A 10 76.62 -6.81 -11.68
C SER A 10 76.08 -6.11 -10.44
N LYS A 11 76.95 -5.56 -9.59
CA LYS A 11 76.55 -4.81 -8.39
C LYS A 11 75.99 -3.44 -8.76
N ILE A 12 76.61 -2.76 -9.72
CA ILE A 12 76.13 -1.47 -10.24
C ILE A 12 74.78 -1.65 -10.95
N LEU A 13 74.64 -2.70 -11.77
CA LEU A 13 73.37 -3.01 -12.43
C LEU A 13 72.25 -3.31 -11.43
N ALA A 14 72.54 -4.08 -10.37
CA ALA A 14 71.58 -4.37 -9.32
C ALA A 14 71.14 -3.11 -8.56
N ILE A 15 72.06 -2.18 -8.28
CA ILE A 15 71.75 -0.89 -7.63
C ILE A 15 70.88 -0.02 -8.53
N VAL A 16 71.16 0.04 -9.84
CA VAL A 16 70.36 0.84 -10.79
C VAL A 16 68.95 0.26 -10.95
N ILE A 17 68.82 -1.07 -11.01
CA ILE A 17 67.50 -1.74 -11.04
C ILE A 17 66.75 -1.49 -9.73
N PHE A 18 67.43 -1.56 -8.59
CA PHE A 18 66.81 -1.29 -7.29
C PHE A 18 66.36 0.17 -7.16
N LEU A 19 67.16 1.13 -7.64
CA LEU A 19 66.79 2.55 -7.67
C LEU A 19 65.62 2.80 -8.64
N ALA A 20 65.61 2.17 -9.81
CA ALA A 20 64.53 2.28 -10.77
C ALA A 20 63.22 1.69 -10.21
N LEU A 21 63.28 0.53 -9.54
CA LEU A 21 62.12 -0.04 -8.85
C LEU A 21 61.63 0.85 -7.70
N PHE A 22 62.54 1.43 -6.91
CA PHE A 22 62.17 2.33 -5.81
C PHE A 22 61.57 3.65 -6.32
N CYS A 23 62.06 4.18 -7.45
CA CYS A 23 61.45 5.33 -8.11
C CYS A 23 60.06 5.00 -8.67
N THR A 24 59.84 3.79 -9.20
CA THR A 24 58.48 3.40 -9.66
C THR A 24 57.51 3.23 -8.50
N THR A 25 57.93 2.75 -7.33
CA THR A 25 57.04 2.63 -6.17
C THR A 25 56.81 3.95 -5.44
N ALA A 26 57.75 4.90 -5.52
CA ALA A 26 57.60 6.24 -4.95
C ALA A 26 56.86 7.24 -5.86
N LEU A 27 56.76 6.96 -7.17
CA LEU A 27 56.05 7.79 -8.17
C LEU A 27 54.68 7.27 -8.57
N TYR A 28 54.25 6.10 -8.08
CA TYR A 28 52.81 5.91 -7.95
C TYR A 28 52.37 6.86 -6.85
N PRO A 29 51.58 7.92 -7.13
CA PRO A 29 50.85 8.53 -6.05
C PRO A 29 50.12 7.37 -5.37
N ASN A 30 50.42 7.16 -4.09
CA ASN A 30 49.55 6.42 -3.22
C ASN A 30 48.27 7.25 -3.18
N VAL A 31 47.46 7.14 -4.23
CA VAL A 31 46.05 7.46 -4.18
C VAL A 31 45.51 6.37 -3.27
N GLN A 32 45.73 6.54 -1.96
CA GLN A 32 44.64 6.33 -1.04
C GLN A 32 43.47 7.01 -1.75
N ALA A 33 42.58 6.20 -2.29
CA ALA A 33 41.27 6.68 -2.66
C ALA A 33 40.70 7.19 -1.34
N GLU A 34 41.01 8.44 -1.01
CA GLU A 34 40.28 9.18 0.00
C GLU A 34 38.82 8.96 -0.39
N ASN A 35 38.04 8.44 0.56
CA ASN A 35 36.62 8.21 0.41
C ASN A 35 35.96 9.56 0.09
N HIS A 36 36.01 9.97 -1.19
CA HIS A 36 35.38 11.16 -1.72
C HIS A 36 33.91 10.86 -2.03
N GLY A 37 33.31 9.89 -1.36
CA GLY A 37 31.92 9.49 -1.56
C GLY A 37 31.18 9.54 -0.23
N VAL A 38 30.04 10.23 -0.21
CA VAL A 38 29.06 10.07 0.88
C VAL A 38 27.98 9.14 0.36
N SER A 39 27.75 8.04 1.06
CA SER A 39 26.68 7.09 0.73
C SER A 39 25.35 7.63 1.26
N LEU A 40 24.45 8.02 0.35
CA LEU A 40 23.08 8.39 0.68
C LEU A 40 22.17 7.17 0.55
N ARG A 41 21.66 6.69 1.67
CA ARG A 41 20.72 5.56 1.74
C ARG A 41 19.32 6.08 1.97
N ILE A 42 18.43 5.82 1.02
CA ILE A 42 17.00 6.08 1.14
C ILE A 42 16.30 4.77 1.41
N ILE A 43 15.66 4.66 2.57
CA ILE A 43 14.92 3.46 3.00
C ILE A 43 13.43 3.77 2.95
N GLU A 44 12.72 3.19 1.99
CA GLU A 44 11.27 3.28 1.86
C GLU A 44 10.57 2.16 2.66
N LYS A 45 9.89 2.51 3.75
CA LYS A 45 9.12 1.60 4.58
C LYS A 45 7.63 1.66 4.26
N THR A 46 7.06 0.54 3.83
CA THR A 46 5.64 0.34 3.52
C THR A 46 5.08 -0.78 4.40
N GLY A 47 4.45 -0.44 5.53
CA GLY A 47 4.03 -1.44 6.52
C GLY A 47 5.23 -2.24 7.03
N ASP A 48 5.22 -3.56 6.83
CA ASP A 48 6.28 -4.47 7.25
C ASP A 48 7.39 -4.65 6.19
N SER A 49 7.21 -4.10 4.99
CA SER A 49 8.18 -4.17 3.90
C SER A 49 9.07 -2.93 3.90
N GLU A 50 10.37 -3.14 3.73
CA GLU A 50 11.35 -2.08 3.53
C GLU A 50 12.03 -2.27 2.16
N ARG A 51 12.25 -1.18 1.44
CA ARG A 51 13.00 -1.14 0.18
C ARG A 51 14.11 -0.11 0.31
N GLU A 52 15.32 -0.50 -0.03
CA GLU A 52 16.48 0.35 0.09
C GLU A 52 16.98 0.81 -1.28
N HIS A 53 17.37 2.08 -1.34
CA HIS A 53 18.01 2.71 -2.48
C HIS A 53 19.30 3.36 -2.01
N VAL A 54 20.43 2.94 -2.57
CA VAL A 54 21.76 3.47 -2.21
C VAL A 54 22.26 4.32 -3.35
N TYR A 55 22.66 5.55 -3.03
CA TYR A 55 23.21 6.52 -3.96
C TYR A 55 24.57 6.97 -3.47
N LEU A 56 25.52 7.14 -4.40
CA LEU A 56 26.83 7.70 -4.11
C LEU A 56 26.82 9.18 -4.47
N LEU A 57 27.06 10.03 -3.48
CA LEU A 57 27.23 11.47 -3.66
C LEU A 57 28.73 11.79 -3.67
N ASN A 58 29.16 12.61 -4.62
CA ASN A 58 30.57 13.01 -4.71
C ASN A 58 30.89 14.05 -3.63
N LYS A 59 31.89 13.78 -2.80
CA LYS A 59 32.36 14.60 -1.69
C LYS A 59 33.28 15.70 -2.25
N TYR A 60 32.67 16.78 -2.72
CA TYR A 60 33.35 18.03 -3.05
C TYR A 60 32.57 19.18 -2.40
N PRO A 61 33.26 20.00 -1.58
CA PRO A 61 32.95 20.13 -0.15
C PRO A 61 31.44 20.11 0.12
N LEU A 62 30.93 18.90 0.38
CA LEU A 62 29.56 18.69 0.83
C LEU A 62 29.52 19.11 2.30
N GLU A 63 29.29 20.39 2.59
CA GLU A 63 29.05 20.83 3.97
C GLU A 63 27.61 20.49 4.38
N LYS A 64 26.68 20.65 3.44
CA LYS A 64 25.24 20.63 3.71
C LYS A 64 24.45 20.10 2.51
N ILE A 65 23.47 19.24 2.78
CA ILE A 65 22.44 18.85 1.81
C ILE A 65 21.08 19.31 2.30
N THR A 66 20.26 19.80 1.37
CA THR A 66 18.87 20.18 1.65
C THR A 66 17.96 19.12 1.05
N VAL A 67 17.11 18.55 1.89
CA VAL A 67 16.11 17.57 1.48
C VAL A 67 14.77 18.30 1.41
N GLU A 68 14.20 18.35 0.21
CA GLU A 68 12.87 18.92 -0.04
C GLU A 68 11.93 17.85 -0.55
N ALA A 69 10.84 17.61 0.17
CA ALA A 69 9.79 16.70 -0.26
C ALA A 69 8.50 17.48 -0.49
N THR A 70 7.95 17.46 -1.71
CA THR A 70 6.70 18.15 -2.09
C THR A 70 5.80 17.15 -2.79
N GLY A 71 4.54 17.01 -2.35
CA GLY A 71 3.65 15.98 -2.88
C GLY A 71 4.28 14.59 -2.75
N ASN A 72 4.49 13.90 -3.88
CA ASN A 72 5.12 12.59 -3.97
C ASN A 72 6.56 12.62 -4.51
N ILE A 73 7.24 13.78 -4.52
CA ILE A 73 8.61 13.91 -5.03
C ILE A 73 9.53 14.31 -3.88
N LEU A 74 10.58 13.53 -3.66
CA LEU A 74 11.68 13.88 -2.78
C LEU A 74 12.87 14.35 -3.63
N THR A 75 13.36 15.54 -3.33
CA THR A 75 14.48 16.17 -4.01
C THR A 75 15.59 16.36 -3.00
N VAL A 76 16.80 15.92 -3.35
CA VAL A 76 18.00 16.21 -2.58
C VAL A 76 18.81 17.23 -3.35
N LYS A 77 19.08 18.35 -2.70
CA LYS A 77 19.86 19.47 -3.23
C LYS A 77 21.16 19.61 -2.45
N GLN A 78 22.18 20.05 -3.15
CA GLN A 78 23.39 20.59 -2.57
C GLN A 78 23.43 22.06 -3.00
N GLU A 79 23.28 22.96 -2.03
CA GLU A 79 23.04 24.38 -2.30
C GLU A 79 21.86 24.57 -3.27
N ASP A 80 22.08 25.20 -4.43
CA ASP A 80 21.05 25.42 -5.45
C ASP A 80 20.99 24.30 -6.52
N VAL A 81 21.86 23.29 -6.43
CA VAL A 81 21.96 22.21 -7.42
C VAL A 81 21.12 21.01 -6.99
N VAL A 82 20.22 20.57 -7.87
CA VAL A 82 19.47 19.32 -7.67
C VAL A 82 20.38 18.13 -7.97
N VAL A 83 20.73 17.39 -6.93
CA VAL A 83 21.60 16.21 -7.04
C VAL A 83 20.78 14.95 -7.33
N MET A 84 19.58 14.87 -6.77
CA MET A 84 18.71 13.71 -6.94
C MET A 84 17.23 14.06 -6.85
N ARG A 85 16.41 13.34 -7.60
CA ARG A 85 14.96 13.28 -7.43
C ARG A 85 14.49 11.85 -7.35
N VAL A 86 13.67 11.55 -6.34
CA VAL A 86 13.05 10.26 -6.11
C VAL A 86 11.53 10.43 -6.18
N ILE A 87 10.89 9.61 -7.01
CA ILE A 87 9.42 9.55 -7.10
C ILE A 87 8.92 8.57 -6.03
N LEU A 88 8.19 9.09 -5.05
CA LEU A 88 7.65 8.32 -3.93
C LEU A 88 6.33 7.65 -4.31
N LYS A 89 6.02 6.55 -3.62
CA LYS A 89 4.84 5.71 -3.88
C LYS A 89 3.51 6.39 -3.55
N SER A 90 3.53 7.35 -2.63
CA SER A 90 2.37 8.10 -2.12
C SER A 90 2.82 9.48 -1.65
N SER A 91 1.88 10.42 -1.55
CA SER A 91 2.07 11.72 -0.90
C SER A 91 1.92 11.65 0.63
N TYR A 92 1.48 10.52 1.19
CA TYR A 92 1.27 10.36 2.63
C TYR A 92 2.44 9.61 3.26
N TYR A 93 3.38 10.35 3.83
CA TYR A 93 4.57 9.82 4.49
C TYR A 93 5.13 10.81 5.51
N ARG A 94 5.97 10.29 6.40
CA ARG A 94 6.90 11.04 7.23
C ARG A 94 8.32 10.62 6.90
N ILE A 95 9.26 11.55 7.09
CA ILE A 95 10.68 11.30 6.89
C ILE A 95 11.35 11.20 8.24
N GLU A 96 12.16 10.18 8.46
CA GLU A 96 12.98 10.01 9.65
C GLU A 96 14.45 10.06 9.25
N CYS A 97 15.22 10.95 9.87
CA CYS A 97 16.64 11.10 9.64
C CYS A 97 17.32 11.56 10.94
N ASN A 98 18.46 10.96 11.30
CA ASN A 98 19.22 11.27 12.52
C ASN A 98 18.35 11.31 13.79
N ASN A 99 17.47 10.31 13.96
CA ASN A 99 16.49 10.19 15.05
C ASN A 99 15.46 11.35 15.14
N LYS A 100 15.39 12.22 14.13
CA LYS A 100 14.36 13.25 14.02
C LYS A 100 13.32 12.81 13.00
N THR A 101 12.06 13.02 13.34
CA THR A 101 10.94 12.78 12.43
C THR A 101 10.43 14.11 11.89
N PHE A 102 10.29 14.19 10.58
CA PHE A 102 9.79 15.32 9.83
C PHE A 102 8.46 14.92 9.18
N SER A 103 7.42 15.72 9.44
CA SER A 103 6.10 15.60 8.84
C SER A 103 5.81 16.79 7.93
N LYS A 104 4.89 16.61 6.99
CA LYS A 104 4.51 17.66 6.04
C LYS A 104 3.87 18.85 6.75
N VAL A 105 4.32 20.05 6.41
CA VAL A 105 3.69 21.32 6.75
C VAL A 105 3.38 22.03 5.43
N ASN A 106 2.11 22.37 5.17
CA ASN A 106 1.67 22.94 3.89
C ASN A 106 2.08 22.09 2.67
N ASP A 107 1.94 20.76 2.77
CA ASP A 107 2.34 19.76 1.75
C ASP A 107 3.84 19.74 1.38
N LYS A 108 4.69 20.38 2.18
CA LYS A 108 6.14 20.39 2.01
C LYS A 108 6.84 19.86 3.27
N ILE A 109 7.91 19.10 3.07
CA ILE A 109 8.94 18.83 4.08
C ILE A 109 10.22 19.48 3.57
N THR A 110 10.90 20.25 4.41
CA THR A 110 12.23 20.78 4.10
C THR A 110 13.08 20.74 5.35
N PHE A 111 14.23 20.12 5.25
CA PHE A 111 15.22 20.11 6.30
C PHE A 111 16.61 20.02 5.69
N ASP A 112 17.57 20.49 6.47
CA ASP A 112 18.96 20.48 6.11
C ASP A 112 19.71 19.43 6.91
N LEU A 113 20.66 18.76 6.26
CA LEU A 113 21.57 17.81 6.88
C LEU A 113 22.99 18.31 6.69
N GLU A 114 23.68 18.52 7.80
CA GLU A 114 25.12 18.73 7.80
C GLU A 114 25.79 17.39 7.50
N THR A 115 26.58 17.37 6.45
CA THR A 115 27.23 16.13 5.98
C THR A 115 28.49 15.85 6.78
N GLY A 116 29.18 16.89 7.26
CA GLY A 116 30.31 16.79 8.18
C GLY A 116 31.35 15.73 7.77
N GLU A 117 31.80 14.93 8.73
CA GLU A 117 32.67 13.77 8.48
C GLU A 117 31.88 12.48 8.15
N GLN A 118 30.56 12.54 8.01
CA GLN A 118 29.74 11.34 7.82
C GLN A 118 30.04 10.67 6.47
N GLU A 119 30.39 9.38 6.51
CA GLU A 119 30.54 8.56 5.32
C GLU A 119 29.19 8.08 4.78
N GLU A 120 28.15 8.10 5.62
CA GLU A 120 26.82 7.58 5.30
C GLU A 120 25.72 8.46 5.89
N ILE A 121 24.74 8.81 5.04
CA ILE A 121 23.52 9.52 5.41
C ILE A 121 22.34 8.58 5.15
N THR A 122 21.54 8.31 6.19
CA THR A 122 20.32 7.50 6.05
C THR A 122 19.07 8.37 6.17
N ILE A 123 18.22 8.32 5.15
CA ILE A 123 16.90 8.95 5.11
C ILE A 123 15.85 7.86 5.02
N LYS A 124 15.05 7.70 6.07
CA LYS A 124 13.98 6.71 6.11
C LYS A 124 12.64 7.37 5.77
N ILE A 125 12.00 6.92 4.70
CA ILE A 125 10.68 7.37 4.27
C ILE A 125 9.65 6.37 4.77
N ILE A 126 8.81 6.76 5.71
CA ILE A 126 7.80 5.90 6.31
C ILE A 126 6.43 6.30 5.76
N TYR A 127 5.84 5.43 4.94
CA TYR A 127 4.53 5.66 4.36
C TYR A 127 3.41 5.39 5.36
N GLU A 128 2.35 6.20 5.29
CA GLU A 128 1.13 5.97 6.04
C GLU A 128 0.31 4.84 5.40
N MET A 129 -0.11 3.89 6.25
CA MET A 129 -0.93 2.75 5.86
C MET A 129 -2.31 2.91 6.47
N VAL A 130 -3.34 2.67 5.67
CA VAL A 130 -4.75 2.69 6.07
C VAL A 130 -5.36 1.32 5.86
N THR A 131 -6.40 1.01 6.63
CA THR A 131 -7.11 -0.27 6.54
C THR A 131 -8.36 -0.08 5.72
N LEU A 132 -8.43 -0.77 4.57
CA LEU A 132 -9.68 -0.93 3.85
C LEU A 132 -10.41 -2.14 4.43
N THR A 133 -11.60 -1.90 4.99
CA THR A 133 -12.42 -2.96 5.58
C THR A 133 -13.73 -3.10 4.83
N VAL A 134 -14.12 -4.35 4.59
CA VAL A 134 -15.44 -4.66 4.06
C VAL A 134 -16.34 -5.00 5.23
N ASP A 135 -17.55 -4.43 5.24
CA ASP A 135 -18.49 -4.54 6.36
C ASP A 135 -18.65 -6.01 6.84
N PRO A 136 -18.21 -6.34 8.07
CA PRO A 136 -18.15 -7.70 8.57
C PRO A 136 -19.52 -8.30 8.95
N ILE A 137 -20.62 -7.54 8.81
CA ILE A 137 -21.97 -8.01 9.14
C ILE A 137 -22.32 -9.32 8.37
N PHE A 138 -21.66 -9.59 7.26
CA PHE A 138 -22.03 -10.67 6.35
C PHE A 138 -21.01 -11.82 6.38
N LYS A 139 -21.44 -12.99 6.89
CA LYS A 139 -20.56 -14.15 7.13
C LYS A 139 -20.18 -14.95 5.87
N ASN A 140 -21.00 -14.92 4.82
CA ASN A 140 -20.89 -15.77 3.62
C ASN A 140 -20.62 -14.95 2.35
N VAL A 141 -19.69 -14.00 2.44
CA VAL A 141 -19.34 -13.11 1.31
C VAL A 141 -17.89 -13.32 0.94
N GLN A 142 -17.65 -13.59 -0.33
CA GLN A 142 -16.31 -13.62 -0.87
C GLN A 142 -15.99 -12.27 -1.52
N VAL A 143 -15.16 -11.50 -0.83
CA VAL A 143 -14.72 -10.19 -1.30
C VAL A 143 -13.26 -10.30 -1.72
N TYR A 144 -12.97 -9.72 -2.86
CA TYR A 144 -11.65 -9.67 -3.45
C TYR A 144 -11.19 -8.23 -3.38
N ILE A 145 -10.01 -8.00 -2.80
CA ILE A 145 -9.36 -6.69 -2.82
C ILE A 145 -8.08 -6.87 -3.62
N ASN A 146 -7.93 -6.12 -4.71
CA ASN A 146 -6.85 -6.29 -5.69
C ASN A 146 -6.73 -7.74 -6.19
N ASN A 147 -7.86 -8.37 -6.54
CA ASN A 147 -7.96 -9.78 -6.99
C ASN A 147 -7.57 -10.85 -5.95
N ILE A 148 -7.34 -10.47 -4.69
CA ILE A 148 -7.00 -11.41 -3.61
C ILE A 148 -8.20 -11.52 -2.65
N PRO A 149 -8.66 -12.73 -2.29
CA PRO A 149 -9.77 -12.90 -1.36
C PRO A 149 -9.39 -12.38 0.04
N ARG A 150 -10.03 -11.29 0.49
CA ARG A 150 -9.73 -10.59 1.77
C ARG A 150 -10.99 -9.93 2.33
N LYS A 151 -11.12 -9.92 3.67
CA LYS A 151 -12.13 -9.12 4.39
C LYS A 151 -11.62 -7.72 4.77
N SER A 152 -10.33 -7.63 5.04
CA SER A 152 -9.63 -6.37 5.28
C SER A 152 -8.25 -6.41 4.64
N LEU A 153 -7.75 -5.26 4.22
CA LEU A 153 -6.42 -5.10 3.64
C LEU A 153 -5.78 -3.80 4.12
N LYS A 154 -4.52 -3.87 4.57
CA LYS A 154 -3.70 -2.68 4.79
C LYS A 154 -3.12 -2.22 3.47
N ILE A 155 -3.33 -0.96 3.12
CA ILE A 155 -2.88 -0.36 1.87
C ILE A 155 -2.30 1.02 2.11
N LEU A 156 -1.50 1.50 1.15
CA LEU A 156 -0.94 2.84 1.19
C LEU A 156 -2.05 3.89 1.12
N LYS A 157 -2.04 4.85 2.05
CA LYS A 157 -2.97 5.98 2.06
C LYS A 157 -2.87 6.78 0.77
N GLY A 158 -4.01 7.24 0.26
CA GLY A 158 -4.10 8.03 -0.97
C GLY A 158 -3.93 7.23 -2.27
N ARG A 159 -3.74 5.90 -2.19
CA ARG A 159 -3.78 5.06 -3.40
C ARG A 159 -5.19 4.59 -3.70
N LYS A 160 -5.46 4.42 -4.99
CA LYS A 160 -6.65 3.72 -5.46
C LYS A 160 -6.52 2.24 -5.14
N ALA A 161 -7.51 1.69 -4.45
CA ALA A 161 -7.68 0.27 -4.25
C ALA A 161 -9.00 -0.16 -4.90
N CYS A 162 -8.95 -1.29 -5.60
CA CYS A 162 -10.12 -1.86 -6.24
C CYS A 162 -10.60 -3.07 -5.45
N TRP A 163 -11.90 -3.14 -5.24
CA TRP A 163 -12.54 -4.28 -4.62
C TRP A 163 -13.60 -4.86 -5.58
N ALA A 164 -13.88 -6.14 -5.43
CA ALA A 164 -14.92 -6.83 -6.17
C ALA A 164 -15.58 -7.88 -5.28
N ILE A 165 -16.87 -8.10 -5.50
CA ILE A 165 -17.62 -9.21 -4.91
C ILE A 165 -17.89 -10.22 -6.01
N ASP A 166 -17.51 -11.46 -5.81
CA ASP A 166 -17.83 -12.52 -6.78
C ASP A 166 -19.20 -13.14 -6.51
N LYS A 167 -19.49 -13.44 -5.23
CA LYS A 167 -20.80 -13.92 -4.78
C LYS A 167 -21.01 -13.62 -3.29
N GLY A 168 -22.21 -13.20 -2.92
CA GLY A 168 -22.62 -13.04 -1.53
C GLY A 168 -24.07 -13.47 -1.35
N VAL A 169 -24.33 -14.28 -0.32
CA VAL A 169 -25.69 -14.70 0.06
C VAL A 169 -25.86 -14.51 1.56
N VAL A 170 -26.89 -13.78 1.94
CA VAL A 170 -27.23 -13.52 3.35
C VAL A 170 -28.64 -13.99 3.59
N VAL A 171 -28.84 -14.67 4.71
CA VAL A 171 -30.15 -15.15 5.12
C VAL A 171 -30.53 -14.41 6.40
N LEU A 172 -31.60 -13.63 6.34
CA LEU A 172 -32.18 -12.94 7.48
C LEU A 172 -33.48 -13.62 7.91
N GLY A 173 -33.67 -13.82 9.22
CA GLY A 173 -34.86 -14.45 9.78
C GLY A 173 -34.87 -15.98 9.72
N GLN A 174 -35.97 -16.59 10.13
CA GLN A 174 -36.19 -18.04 10.19
C GLN A 174 -37.60 -18.40 9.71
N GLY A 175 -37.79 -19.65 9.26
CA GLY A 175 -39.09 -20.16 8.82
C GLY A 175 -39.64 -19.46 7.57
N PHE A 176 -40.95 -19.19 7.54
CA PHE A 176 -41.66 -18.62 6.39
C PHE A 176 -41.25 -17.17 6.06
N PHE A 177 -40.67 -16.44 7.02
CA PHE A 177 -40.20 -15.06 6.86
C PHE A 177 -38.70 -14.98 6.52
N ARG A 178 -38.06 -16.13 6.25
CA ARG A 178 -36.67 -16.20 5.81
C ARG A 178 -36.48 -15.37 4.54
N THR A 179 -35.63 -14.35 4.64
CA THR A 179 -35.28 -13.48 3.53
C THR A 179 -33.87 -13.78 3.07
N GLU A 180 -33.73 -14.18 1.82
CA GLU A 180 -32.41 -14.36 1.20
C GLU A 180 -32.06 -13.07 0.44
N LEU A 181 -30.98 -12.44 0.85
CA LEU A 181 -30.39 -11.30 0.17
C LEU A 181 -29.18 -11.77 -0.64
N LEU A 182 -29.10 -11.34 -1.89
CA LEU A 182 -28.00 -11.59 -2.78
C LEU A 182 -27.21 -10.30 -2.96
N ALA A 183 -25.88 -10.39 -2.87
CA ALA A 183 -25.02 -9.31 -3.33
C ALA A 183 -24.90 -9.45 -4.85
N GLU A 184 -25.24 -8.39 -5.57
CA GLU A 184 -24.98 -8.31 -7.00
C GLU A 184 -23.46 -8.24 -7.22
N LYS A 185 -22.96 -8.95 -8.24
CA LYS A 185 -21.55 -8.91 -8.62
C LYS A 185 -21.19 -7.47 -8.96
N THR A 186 -20.36 -6.87 -8.12
CA THR A 186 -20.01 -5.46 -8.20
C THR A 186 -18.51 -5.29 -7.99
N SER A 187 -17.94 -4.30 -8.65
CA SER A 187 -16.54 -3.90 -8.49
C SER A 187 -16.43 -2.41 -8.53
N GLU A 188 -15.63 -1.84 -7.63
CA GLU A 188 -15.40 -0.40 -7.55
C GLU A 188 -13.96 -0.13 -7.13
N CYS A 189 -13.41 0.98 -7.61
CA CYS A 189 -12.09 1.47 -7.21
C CYS A 189 -12.25 2.79 -6.47
N ILE A 190 -11.73 2.84 -5.25
CA ILE A 190 -11.82 4.02 -4.39
C ILE A 190 -10.43 4.44 -3.94
N THR A 191 -10.22 5.74 -3.79
CA THR A 191 -9.04 6.25 -3.08
C THR A 191 -9.25 6.00 -1.60
N VAL A 192 -8.26 5.40 -0.95
CA VAL A 192 -8.41 4.98 0.44
C VAL A 192 -7.79 6.03 1.35
N ASP A 193 -8.68 6.61 2.15
CA ASP A 193 -8.38 7.52 3.23
C ASP A 193 -8.55 6.79 4.57
N ASP A 194 -8.49 7.55 5.67
CA ASP A 194 -8.55 6.99 7.02
C ASP A 194 -9.80 6.13 7.22
N ASP A 195 -9.60 4.88 7.67
CA ASP A 195 -10.63 3.88 7.97
C ASP A 195 -11.78 3.77 6.95
N THR A 196 -11.43 3.65 5.68
CA THR A 196 -12.42 3.51 4.61
C THR A 196 -13.18 2.18 4.72
N ILE A 197 -14.52 2.27 4.79
CA ILE A 197 -15.42 1.11 4.85
C ILE A 197 -16.15 0.95 3.52
N VAL A 198 -16.04 -0.23 2.92
CA VAL A 198 -16.80 -0.59 1.72
C VAL A 198 -18.19 -1.06 2.12
N LYS A 199 -19.23 -0.34 1.66
CA LYS A 199 -20.62 -0.74 1.81
C LYS A 199 -21.09 -1.54 0.61
N ILE A 200 -21.64 -2.71 0.87
CA ILE A 200 -22.18 -3.60 -0.15
C ILE A 200 -23.68 -3.35 -0.27
N LYS A 201 -24.17 -3.13 -1.49
CA LYS A 201 -25.61 -3.08 -1.75
C LYS A 201 -26.15 -4.51 -1.87
N TRP A 202 -27.17 -4.81 -1.06
CA TRP A 202 -27.84 -6.09 -1.04
C TRP A 202 -29.22 -5.98 -1.67
N VAL A 203 -29.59 -6.95 -2.50
CA VAL A 203 -30.90 -7.02 -3.15
C VAL A 203 -31.59 -8.31 -2.73
N GLU A 204 -32.89 -8.26 -2.47
CA GLU A 204 -33.66 -9.45 -2.12
C GLU A 204 -33.71 -10.45 -3.28
N SER A 205 -33.56 -11.73 -2.97
CA SER A 205 -33.64 -12.82 -3.93
C SER A 205 -35.01 -12.81 -4.63
N PRO A 206 -35.05 -12.85 -5.98
CA PRO A 206 -36.30 -12.88 -6.74
C PRO A 206 -37.21 -14.04 -6.33
N TYR A 207 -36.62 -15.18 -5.94
CA TYR A 207 -37.34 -16.37 -5.50
C TYR A 207 -38.13 -16.11 -4.21
N VAL A 208 -37.48 -15.53 -3.20
CA VAL A 208 -38.13 -15.20 -1.92
C VAL A 208 -39.21 -14.14 -2.11
N ASN A 209 -38.91 -13.13 -2.93
CA ASN A 209 -39.87 -12.07 -3.23
C ASN A 209 -41.15 -12.65 -3.86
N THR A 210 -40.98 -13.54 -4.84
CA THR A 210 -42.10 -14.22 -5.52
C THR A 210 -42.87 -15.13 -4.55
N PHE A 211 -42.17 -15.86 -3.69
CA PHE A 211 -42.80 -16.75 -2.71
C PHE A 211 -43.65 -15.98 -1.68
N LYS A 212 -43.13 -14.87 -1.14
CA LYS A 212 -43.85 -14.02 -0.18
C LYS A 212 -45.14 -13.46 -0.78
N TYR A 213 -45.04 -12.87 -1.97
CA TYR A 213 -46.22 -12.32 -2.65
C TYR A 213 -47.19 -13.40 -3.12
N GLY A 214 -46.69 -14.53 -3.61
CA GLY A 214 -47.52 -15.68 -3.99
C GLY A 214 -48.31 -16.24 -2.81
N PHE A 215 -47.68 -16.37 -1.63
CA PHE A 215 -48.38 -16.81 -0.43
C PHE A 215 -49.41 -15.78 0.07
N LEU A 216 -49.08 -14.48 0.02
CA LEU A 216 -50.05 -13.42 0.32
C LEU A 216 -51.29 -13.51 -0.56
N ILE A 217 -51.11 -13.74 -1.86
CA ILE A 217 -52.23 -13.91 -2.80
C ILE A 217 -53.07 -15.14 -2.41
N LEU A 218 -52.44 -16.28 -2.14
CA LEU A 218 -53.15 -17.50 -1.70
C LEU A 218 -53.93 -17.29 -0.40
N LEU A 219 -53.34 -16.56 0.56
CA LEU A 219 -54.01 -16.19 1.81
C LEU A 219 -55.26 -15.35 1.54
N PHE A 220 -55.16 -14.34 0.67
CA PHE A 220 -56.32 -13.50 0.31
C PHE A 220 -57.42 -14.29 -0.38
N VAL A 221 -57.07 -15.23 -1.27
CA VAL A 221 -58.05 -16.12 -1.92
C VAL A 221 -58.75 -16.98 -0.87
N ALA A 222 -58.00 -17.63 0.03
CA ALA A 222 -58.57 -18.48 1.09
C ALA A 222 -59.50 -17.70 2.03
N ILE A 223 -59.13 -16.47 2.42
CA ILE A 223 -59.98 -15.58 3.23
C ILE A 223 -61.26 -15.22 2.46
N GLY A 224 -61.15 -14.92 1.17
CA GLY A 224 -62.29 -14.63 0.30
C GLY A 224 -63.27 -15.80 0.22
N GLU A 225 -62.77 -17.01 -0.04
CA GLU A 225 -63.59 -18.24 -0.05
C GLU A 225 -64.25 -18.48 1.31
N PHE A 226 -63.50 -18.32 2.40
CA PHE A 226 -64.03 -18.47 3.75
C PHE A 226 -65.14 -17.45 4.07
N ALA A 227 -64.98 -16.20 3.64
CA ALA A 227 -66.00 -15.16 3.81
C ALA A 227 -67.29 -15.49 3.02
N ILE A 228 -67.15 -16.03 1.80
CA ILE A 228 -68.30 -16.49 0.99
C ILE A 228 -69.04 -17.64 1.68
N ILE A 229 -68.30 -18.61 2.25
CA ILE A 229 -68.88 -19.73 3.01
C ILE A 229 -69.63 -19.21 4.25
N LEU A 230 -69.05 -18.27 5.00
CA LEU A 230 -69.70 -17.65 6.16
C LEU A 230 -70.97 -16.88 5.78
N TYR A 231 -70.93 -16.11 4.69
CA TYR A 231 -72.07 -15.33 4.21
C TYR A 231 -73.22 -16.22 3.70
N SER A 232 -72.90 -17.25 2.93
CA SER A 232 -73.90 -18.19 2.40
C SER A 232 -74.57 -19.02 3.51
N ARG A 233 -73.85 -19.41 4.56
CA ARG A 233 -74.44 -20.04 5.75
C ARG A 233 -75.36 -19.11 6.52
N ARG A 234 -75.03 -17.81 6.66
CA ARG A 234 -75.93 -16.82 7.28
C ARG A 234 -77.23 -16.63 6.50
N ARG A 235 -77.21 -16.73 5.17
CA ARG A 235 -78.41 -16.59 4.33
C ARG A 235 -79.37 -17.79 4.46
N LYS A 236 -78.85 -19.00 4.62
CA LYS A 236 -79.65 -20.21 4.89
C LYS A 236 -80.24 -20.30 6.30
N GLY A 237 -79.72 -19.52 7.25
CA GLY A 237 -80.20 -19.48 8.64
C GLY A 237 -81.21 -18.36 8.96
N ARG A 238 -81.61 -17.53 7.99
CA ARG A 238 -82.69 -16.55 8.18
C ARG A 238 -84.01 -17.19 7.77
N PRO A 239 -84.98 -17.40 8.69
CA PRO A 239 -86.33 -17.74 8.28
C PRO A 239 -86.88 -16.59 7.42
N GLU A 240 -87.50 -16.94 6.30
CA GLU A 240 -88.33 -16.01 5.53
C GLU A 240 -89.55 -15.64 6.39
N ASN A 241 -89.39 -14.69 7.30
CA ASN A 241 -90.53 -13.97 7.84
C ASN A 241 -90.98 -12.98 6.78
N GLY A 242 -92.06 -13.33 6.10
CA GLY A 242 -92.90 -12.37 5.38
C GLY A 242 -93.27 -12.79 3.97
N LYS A 243 -94.30 -13.62 3.86
CA LYS A 243 -95.41 -13.31 2.95
C LYS A 243 -96.73 -13.55 3.65
N SER A 244 -97.57 -12.53 3.50
CA SER A 244 -98.99 -12.40 3.79
C SER A 244 -99.80 -13.64 3.42
#